data_AF-A0A317HGI1-F1
#
_entry.id   AF-A0A317HGI1-F1
#
_cell.length_a   1.000
_cell.length_b   1.000
_cell.length_c   1.000
_cell.angle_alpha   90.00
_cell.angle_beta   90.00
_cell.angle_gamma   90.00
#
_symmetry.space_group_name_H-M   'P 1'
#
loop_
_entity.id
_entity.type
_entity.pdbx_description
1 polymer ?
#
loop_
_entity_poly.entity_id
_entity_poly.type
_entity_poly.pdbx_seq_one_letter_code
_entity_poly.pdbx_strand_id
1 'polypeptide(L)'
;MVQYTPRWVGKQEESIHIAHIASVKIDTNLLLSNVLIETTGGANPIRCHGHHKADAVRMKALIERYQNDYYRGGGAPVGSAESTPAGR
;
A
#
# COMPACT_ATOMS: atom_id res chain seq x y z
N MET A 1 1.68 6.76 -18.49
CA MET A 1 1.29 7.92 -17.65
C MET A 1 -0.09 7.63 -17.09
N VAL A 2 -0.18 7.15 -15.84
CA VAL A 2 -1.48 6.85 -15.20
C VAL A 2 -2.04 8.15 -14.63
N GLN A 3 -3.17 8.59 -15.17
CA GLN A 3 -3.87 9.79 -14.69
C GLN A 3 -4.72 9.41 -13.47
N TYR A 4 -4.36 9.93 -12.29
CA TYR A 4 -5.17 9.80 -11.08
C TYR A 4 -6.19 10.94 -11.03
N THR A 5 -7.48 10.62 -11.09
CA THR A 5 -8.56 11.61 -10.90
C THR A 5 -8.99 11.62 -9.43
N PRO A 6 -8.63 12.64 -8.64
CA PRO A 6 -9.12 12.75 -7.27
C PRO A 6 -10.63 12.95 -7.28
N ARG A 7 -11.37 12.08 -6.59
CA ARG A 7 -12.84 12.18 -6.45
C ARG A 7 -13.19 12.86 -5.13
N TRP A 8 -14.04 13.88 -5.19
CA TRP A 8 -14.52 14.62 -4.01
C TRP A 8 -15.68 13.90 -3.29
N VAL A 9 -16.40 13.00 -3.97
CA VAL A 9 -17.51 12.21 -3.43
C VAL A 9 -17.45 10.79 -4.02
N GLY A 10 -17.54 9.77 -3.17
CA GLY A 10 -17.53 8.35 -3.56
C GLY A 10 -16.59 7.50 -2.70
N LYS A 11 -16.67 6.17 -2.85
CA LYS A 11 -15.74 5.21 -2.22
C LYS A 11 -14.75 4.73 -3.28
N GLN A 12 -13.46 4.75 -2.96
CA GLN A 12 -12.43 4.10 -3.75
C GLN A 12 -11.99 2.86 -2.99
N GLU A 13 -12.19 1.70 -3.61
CA GLU A 13 -11.73 0.42 -3.10
C GLU A 13 -10.65 -0.09 -4.04
N GLU A 14 -9.47 -0.34 -3.50
CA GLU A 14 -8.37 -0.96 -4.21
C GLU A 14 -7.87 -2.14 -3.37
N SER A 15 -7.65 -3.28 -4.02
CA SER A 15 -7.15 -4.49 -3.37
C SER A 15 -5.78 -4.80 -3.90
N ILE A 16 -4.81 -4.92 -2.99
CA ILE A 16 -3.41 -5.23 -3.34
C ILE A 16 -2.99 -6.46 -2.54
N HIS A 17 -2.32 -7.37 -3.23
CA HIS A 17 -1.82 -8.58 -2.60
C HIS A 17 -0.72 -8.25 -1.58
N ILE A 18 -0.70 -8.98 -0.45
CA ILE A 18 0.23 -8.70 0.66
C ILE A 18 1.70 -8.78 0.23
N ALA A 19 2.01 -9.66 -0.72
CA ALA A 19 3.35 -9.83 -1.29
C ALA A 19 3.84 -8.60 -2.07
N HIS A 20 2.94 -7.72 -2.54
CA HIS A 20 3.28 -6.52 -3.30
C HIS A 20 3.39 -5.27 -2.44
N ILE A 21 3.21 -5.37 -1.13
CA ILE A 21 3.40 -4.22 -0.24
C ILE A 21 4.90 -4.07 0.00
N ALA A 22 5.47 -2.96 -0.48
CA ALA A 22 6.87 -2.62 -0.31
C ALA A 22 7.12 -1.93 1.04
N SER A 23 6.25 -0.99 1.41
CA SER A 23 6.36 -0.30 2.70
C SER A 23 5.03 0.31 3.15
N VAL A 24 4.89 0.51 4.47
CA VAL A 24 3.78 1.27 5.07
C VAL A 24 4.34 2.40 5.93
N LYS A 25 3.96 3.63 5.61
CA LYS A 25 4.39 4.84 6.32
C LYS A 25 3.18 5.53 6.96
N ILE A 26 3.39 6.07 8.15
CA ILE A 26 2.40 6.91 8.84
C ILE A 26 2.95 8.33 8.83
N ASP A 27 2.18 9.24 8.27
CA ASP A 27 2.44 10.67 8.33
C ASP A 27 1.49 11.27 9.39
N THR A 28 2.05 11.71 10.51
CA THR A 28 1.27 12.22 11.64
C THR A 28 1.26 13.74 11.61
N ASN A 29 0.09 14.33 11.33
CA ASN A 29 -0.13 15.77 11.46
C ASN A 29 -0.62 16.12 12.87
N LEU A 30 -0.87 17.41 13.12
CA LEU A 30 -1.22 17.94 14.45
C LEU A 30 -2.47 17.28 15.07
N LEU A 31 -3.44 16.85 14.25
CA LEU A 31 -4.73 16.30 14.69
C LEU A 31 -5.07 14.94 14.07
N LEU A 32 -4.69 14.72 12.81
CA LEU A 32 -5.01 13.53 12.03
C LEU A 32 -3.73 12.95 11.43
N SER A 33 -3.78 11.68 11.05
CA SER A 33 -2.69 10.93 10.44
C SER A 33 -3.11 10.38 9.09
N ASN A 34 -2.15 10.31 8.18
CA ASN A 34 -2.29 9.69 6.88
C ASN A 34 -1.47 8.40 6.86
N VAL A 35 -1.96 7.39 6.14
CA VAL A 35 -1.23 6.15 5.89
C VAL A 35 -0.89 6.12 4.40
N LEU A 36 0.39 5.90 4.10
CA LEU A 36 0.91 5.72 2.74
C LEU A 36 1.40 4.28 2.60
N ILE A 37 0.82 3.55 1.65
CA ILE A 37 1.21 2.19 1.31
C ILE A 37 1.90 2.22 -0.03
N GLU A 38 3.19 1.90 -0.04
CA GLU A 38 3.99 1.78 -1.26
C GLU A 38 3.98 0.34 -1.74
N THR A 39 3.88 0.16 -3.04
CA THR A 39 3.79 -1.15 -3.67
C THR A 39 5.02 -1.43 -4.52
N THR A 40 5.36 -2.71 -4.66
CA THR A 40 6.43 -3.16 -5.54
C THR A 40 5.93 -3.14 -6.98
N GLY A 41 6.79 -2.75 -7.95
CA GLY A 41 6.45 -2.79 -9.38
C GLY A 41 5.97 -1.47 -9.99
N GLY A 42 6.14 -0.33 -9.29
CA GLY A 42 5.94 1.00 -9.88
C GLY A 42 4.48 1.44 -10.01
N ALA A 43 3.55 0.76 -9.32
CA ALA A 43 2.17 1.22 -9.20
C ALA A 43 2.07 2.46 -8.30
N ASN A 44 0.97 3.20 -8.46
CA ASN A 44 0.71 4.37 -7.64
C ASN A 44 0.58 3.96 -6.17
N PRO A 45 1.17 4.72 -5.23
CA PRO A 45 1.03 4.40 -3.81
C PRO A 45 -0.41 4.66 -3.35
N ILE A 46 -0.92 3.80 -2.46
CA ILE A 46 -2.23 4.01 -1.83
C ILE A 46 -2.07 5.03 -0.71
N ARG A 47 -2.93 6.05 -0.71
CA ARG A 47 -3.01 7.08 0.33
C ARG A 47 -4.34 7.00 1.06
N CYS A 48 -4.28 6.79 2.37
CA CYS A 48 -5.45 6.81 3.24
C CYS A 48 -5.35 8.03 4.16
N HIS A 49 -6.34 8.92 4.11
CA HIS A 49 -6.35 10.19 4.83
C HIS A 49 -7.34 10.20 5.99
N GLY A 50 -7.10 11.07 6.97
CA GLY A 50 -8.08 11.40 8.00
C GLY A 50 -8.21 10.39 9.14
N HIS A 51 -7.21 9.55 9.37
CA HIS A 51 -7.22 8.61 10.48
C HIS A 51 -6.82 9.30 11.78
N HIS A 52 -7.40 8.89 12.91
CA HIS A 52 -6.77 9.19 14.19
C HIS A 52 -5.41 8.50 14.26
N LYS A 53 -4.46 9.07 15.03
CA LYS A 53 -3.12 8.50 15.19
C LYS A 53 -3.16 7.02 15.62
N ALA A 54 -4.04 6.68 16.57
CA ALA A 54 -4.20 5.31 17.02
C ALA A 54 -4.66 4.36 15.90
N ASP A 55 -5.54 4.80 15.01
CA ASP A 55 -6.03 4.01 13.89
C ASP A 55 -4.93 3.78 12.85
N ALA A 56 -4.19 4.83 12.49
CA ALA A 56 -3.08 4.74 11.56
C ALA A 56 -2.00 3.75 12.05
N VAL A 57 -1.69 3.79 13.36
CA VAL A 57 -0.75 2.84 14.00
C VAL A 57 -1.30 1.42 13.96
N ARG A 58 -2.59 1.21 14.27
CA ARG A 58 -3.23 -0.11 14.20
C ARG A 58 -3.22 -0.68 12.78
N MET A 59 -3.52 0.14 11.78
CA MET A 59 -3.48 -0.26 10.38
C MET A 59 -2.08 -0.72 9.97
N LYS A 60 -1.06 0.07 10.29
CA LYS A 60 0.33 -0.31 10.01
C LYS A 60 0.70 -1.64 10.67
N ALA A 61 0.41 -1.79 11.95
CA ALA A 61 0.71 -3.01 12.69
C ALA A 61 0.00 -4.25 12.10
N LEU A 62 -1.25 -4.11 11.66
CA LEU A 62 -1.98 -5.20 11.01
C LEU A 62 -1.34 -5.60 9.67
N ILE A 63 -0.99 -4.62 8.83
CA ILE A 63 -0.37 -4.89 7.53
C ILE A 63 1.00 -5.57 7.72
N GLU A 64 1.85 -5.03 8.59
CA GLU A 64 3.16 -5.60 8.88
C GLU A 64 3.06 -7.01 9.47
N ARG A 65 2.06 -7.26 10.34
CA ARG A 65 1.78 -8.61 10.85
C ARG A 65 1.43 -9.57 9.71
N TYR A 66 0.50 -9.21 8.83
CA TYR A 66 0.12 -10.07 7.71
C TYR A 66 1.27 -10.31 6.74
N GLN A 67 2.11 -9.30 6.48
CA GLN A 67 3.34 -9.47 5.70
C GLN A 67 4.27 -10.48 6.37
N ASN A 68 4.54 -10.31 7.67
CA ASN A 68 5.41 -11.21 8.42
C ASN A 68 4.87 -12.65 8.45
N ASP A 69 3.56 -12.82 8.68
CA ASP A 69 2.91 -14.13 8.68
C ASP A 69 2.99 -14.79 7.29
N TYR A 70 2.79 -14.01 6.21
CA TYR A 70 2.93 -14.48 4.83
C TYR A 70 4.34 -15.00 4.52
N TYR A 71 5.38 -14.22 4.84
CA TYR A 71 6.77 -14.62 4.58
C TYR A 71 7.23 -15.77 5.48
N ARG A 72 6.77 -15.82 6.73
CA ARG A 72 7.06 -16.93 7.65
C ARG A 72 6.42 -18.25 7.18
N GLY A 73 5.23 -18.17 6.58
CA GLY A 73 4.50 -19.33 6.04
C GLY A 73 5.08 -19.92 4.75
N GLY A 74 6.24 -19.45 4.28
CA GLY A 74 6.84 -19.90 3.02
C GLY A 74 6.32 -19.13 1.79
N GLY A 75 5.65 -18.00 1.98
CA GLY A 75 5.32 -17.09 0.89
C GLY A 75 6.58 -16.64 0.18
N ALA A 76 6.78 -17.10 -1.05
CA ALA A 76 7.92 -16.66 -1.85
C ALA A 76 7.79 -15.14 -2.11
N PRO A 77 8.88 -14.36 -1.97
CA PRO A 77 8.87 -12.98 -2.44
C PRO A 77 8.60 -13.01 -3.95
N VAL A 78 7.55 -12.31 -4.39
CA VAL A 78 7.29 -12.08 -5.81
C VAL A 78 8.36 -11.09 -6.28
N GLY A 79 9.51 -11.63 -6.67
CA GLY A 79 10.55 -10.91 -7.37
C GLY A 79 10.16 -10.75 -8.84
N SER A 80 9.98 -9.50 -9.26
CA SER A 80 10.30 -9.03 -10.61
C SER A 80 9.64 -9.77 -11.78
N ALA A 81 8.31 -9.69 -11.92
CA ALA A 81 7.65 -9.79 -13.21
C ALA A 81 6.61 -8.67 -13.22
N GLU A 82 6.86 -7.52 -13.83
CA GLU A 82 6.64 -7.36 -15.27
C GLU A 82 7.47 -6.17 -15.81
N SER A 83 8.68 -6.42 -16.30
CA SER A 83 9.23 -5.60 -17.37
C SER A 83 8.71 -6.19 -18.67
N THR A 84 7.59 -5.66 -19.18
CA THR A 84 7.15 -5.93 -20.55
C THR A 84 8.32 -5.63 -21.48
N PRO A 85 8.91 -6.63 -22.17
CA PRO A 85 9.91 -6.35 -23.16
C PRO A 85 9.20 -5.69 -24.35
N ALA A 86 9.73 -4.53 -24.74
CA ALA A 86 9.41 -3.92 -26.01
C ALA A 86 9.65 -4.91 -27.16
N GLY A 87 8.65 -5.05 -28.03
CA GLY A 87 8.69 -5.80 -29.29
C GLY A 87 7.24 -5.99 -29.74
N ARG A 88 6.78 -5.39 -30.84
CA ARG A 88 7.40 -5.19 -32.15
C ARG A 88 6.65 -4.11 -32.93
#